data_AF-A0A9Q0H0J7-F1
#
_entry.id   AF-A0A9Q0H0J7-F1
#
_cell.length_a   1.000
_cell.length_b   1.000
_cell.length_c   1.000
_cell.angle_alpha   90.00
_cell.angle_beta   90.00
_cell.angle_gamma   90.00
#
_symmetry.space_group_name_H-M   'P 1'
#
loop_
_entity.id
_entity.type
_entity.pdbx_description
1 polymer ?
#
loop_
_entity_poly.entity_id
_entity_poly.type
_entity_poly.pdbx_seq_one_letter_code
_entity_poly.pdbx_strand_id
1 'polypeptide(L)'
;MLVIKYDDIRQSLLSSVKDEDISPFTAVDKLFGFNAGKMRMDERIDLSMSDPDLVPLLIQENYINYRPSSVSKDDNGVKRMNLLAHAAESIGDGDIINVQIRRYRQWQLSQTGAVTSCIILSPPPSPSAALLHGQRKILGQGERNFNRFGGWLGKNSTMGKNLRLLEDVHVHFLASRESSSDSTPGIVYMSNFMAHSRETLRVDYFNILLRRLTDPLRTFSKDEAVKKVVEFMDTYTLISVVAVRDAFFACWLSMLTDFPYERCDFICEIATEAKI
;
A
#
# COMPACT_ATOMS: atom_id res chain seq x y z
N MET A 1 40.76 32.42 -4.05
CA MET A 1 40.27 31.04 -4.30
C MET A 1 40.83 30.16 -3.20
N LEU A 2 39.98 29.58 -2.35
CA LEU A 2 40.41 28.57 -1.39
C LEU A 2 40.88 27.35 -2.19
N VAL A 3 42.18 27.05 -2.15
CA VAL A 3 42.75 25.86 -2.77
C VAL A 3 42.44 24.70 -1.85
N ILE A 4 41.32 24.02 -2.11
CA ILE A 4 40.93 22.83 -1.38
C ILE A 4 41.85 21.68 -1.83
N LYS A 5 42.66 21.13 -0.91
CA LYS A 5 43.54 20.00 -1.21
C LYS A 5 42.79 18.68 -1.04
N TYR A 6 43.21 17.66 -1.79
CA TYR A 6 42.63 16.32 -1.74
C TYR A 6 42.60 15.72 -0.32
N ASP A 7 43.67 15.92 0.45
CA ASP A 7 43.76 15.40 1.82
C ASP A 7 42.79 16.09 2.79
N ASP A 8 42.53 17.38 2.59
CA ASP A 8 41.55 18.13 3.40
C ASP A 8 40.12 17.64 3.11
N ILE A 9 39.81 17.34 1.84
CA ILE A 9 38.53 16.72 1.45
C ILE A 9 38.42 15.32 2.04
N ARG A 10 39.48 14.52 1.95
CA ARG A 10 39.49 13.15 2.48
C ARG A 10 39.29 13.14 3.99
N GLN A 11 39.97 14.01 4.74
CA GLN A 11 39.81 14.11 6.19
C GLN A 11 38.42 14.62 6.56
N SER A 12 37.90 15.63 5.85
CA SER A 12 36.54 16.13 6.03
C SER A 12 35.48 15.05 5.77
N LEU A 13 35.64 14.25 4.70
CA LEU A 13 34.75 13.11 4.44
C LEU A 13 34.84 12.05 5.53
N LEU A 14 36.05 11.73 6.02
CA LEU A 14 36.23 10.75 7.10
C LEU A 14 35.68 11.23 8.45
N SER A 15 35.75 12.53 8.74
CA SER A 15 35.10 13.11 9.92
C SER A 15 33.58 13.19 9.75
N SER A 16 33.10 13.60 8.58
CA SER A 16 31.66 13.63 8.28
C SER A 16 31.03 12.24 8.31
N VAL A 17 31.74 11.17 7.97
CA VAL A 17 31.25 9.78 8.11
C VAL A 17 30.93 9.41 9.57
N LYS A 18 31.52 10.09 10.56
CA LYS A 18 31.15 9.90 11.97
C LYS A 18 29.87 10.64 12.37
N ASP A 19 29.59 11.75 11.69
CA ASP A 19 28.43 12.64 11.96
C ASP A 19 27.28 12.41 10.96
N GLU A 20 27.44 11.52 9.99
CA GLU A 20 26.41 11.16 9.02
C GLU A 20 25.48 10.12 9.66
N ASP A 21 24.23 10.51 9.87
CA ASP A 21 23.16 9.62 10.30
C ASP A 21 23.17 8.37 9.42
N ILE A 22 23.28 7.19 10.05
CA ILE A 22 23.28 5.92 9.33
C ILE A 22 21.97 5.83 8.55
N SER A 23 22.08 5.81 7.21
CA SER A 23 20.92 5.65 6.34
C SER A 23 20.11 4.41 6.76
N PRO A 24 18.77 4.48 6.79
CA PRO A 24 17.92 3.36 7.20
C PRO A 24 18.17 2.10 6.36
N PHE A 25 18.57 2.24 5.08
CA PHE A 25 18.99 1.11 4.25
C PHE A 25 20.26 0.45 4.78
N THR A 26 21.27 1.25 5.13
CA THR A 26 22.53 0.79 5.72
C THR A 26 22.30 0.14 7.08
N ALA A 27 21.38 0.69 7.88
CA ALA A 27 21.00 0.10 9.17
C ALA A 27 20.40 -1.29 8.98
N VAL A 28 19.44 -1.44 8.05
CA VAL A 28 18.80 -2.72 7.72
C VAL A 28 19.81 -3.73 7.16
N ASP A 29 20.71 -3.29 6.29
CA ASP A 29 21.79 -4.15 5.76
C ASP A 29 22.72 -4.65 6.86
N LYS A 30 23.05 -3.82 7.86
CA LYS A 30 23.83 -4.24 9.03
C LYS A 30 23.02 -5.20 9.92
N LEU A 31 21.73 -4.95 10.12
CA LEU A 31 20.84 -5.78 10.95
C LEU A 31 20.60 -7.17 10.36
N PHE A 32 20.53 -7.32 9.04
CA PHE A 32 20.38 -8.63 8.38
C PHE A 32 21.69 -9.25 7.89
N GLY A 33 22.79 -8.49 7.91
CA GLY A 33 24.09 -8.98 7.49
C GLY A 33 24.61 -10.13 8.35
N PHE A 34 25.54 -10.92 7.82
CA PHE A 34 26.15 -12.05 8.56
C PHE A 34 26.77 -11.65 9.91
N ASN A 35 27.26 -10.41 10.02
CA ASN A 35 27.87 -9.90 11.25
C ASN A 35 26.83 -9.48 12.31
N ALA A 36 25.54 -9.37 11.97
CA ALA A 36 24.49 -9.03 12.92
C ALA A 36 24.48 -9.96 14.13
N GLY A 37 24.73 -11.26 13.91
CA GLY A 37 24.82 -12.26 14.98
C GLY A 37 25.91 -11.99 16.02
N LYS A 38 26.94 -11.22 15.66
CA LYS A 38 28.05 -10.82 16.54
C LYS A 38 27.86 -9.45 17.19
N MET A 39 26.92 -8.64 16.69
CA MET A 39 26.64 -7.32 17.24
C MET A 39 25.97 -7.44 18.61
N ARG A 40 26.32 -6.52 19.50
CA ARG A 40 25.70 -6.44 20.82
C ARG A 40 24.25 -5.92 20.70
N MET A 41 23.43 -6.20 21.71
CA MET A 41 22.01 -5.84 21.67
C MET A 41 21.79 -4.33 21.60
N ASP A 42 22.60 -3.56 22.32
CA ASP A 42 22.58 -2.10 22.27
C ASP A 42 22.88 -1.56 20.87
N GLU A 43 23.92 -2.07 20.20
CA GLU A 43 24.24 -1.66 18.82
C GLU A 43 23.09 -1.96 17.85
N ARG A 44 22.37 -3.07 18.05
CA ARG A 44 21.20 -3.42 17.22
C ARG A 44 20.03 -2.46 17.49
N ILE A 45 19.82 -2.10 18.75
CA ILE A 45 18.80 -1.11 19.14
C ILE A 45 19.15 0.24 18.52
N ASP A 46 20.40 0.68 18.61
CA ASP A 46 20.85 1.96 18.03
C ASP A 46 20.64 2.00 16.51
N LEU A 47 20.96 0.91 15.79
CA LEU A 47 20.68 0.79 14.36
C LEU A 47 19.18 0.83 14.05
N SER A 48 18.35 0.19 14.88
CA SER A 48 16.89 0.23 14.68
C SER A 48 16.27 1.59 15.01
N MET A 49 16.94 2.35 15.87
CA MET A 49 16.53 3.69 16.31
C MET A 49 17.13 4.82 15.48
N SER A 50 18.02 4.51 14.53
CA SER A 50 18.55 5.53 13.61
C SER A 50 17.43 6.19 12.81
N ASP A 51 16.40 5.42 12.46
CA ASP A 51 15.15 5.93 11.90
C ASP A 51 13.97 5.01 12.32
N PRO A 52 13.25 5.35 13.41
CA PRO A 52 12.17 4.52 13.94
C PRO A 52 10.90 4.55 13.08
N ASP A 53 10.84 5.39 12.04
CA ASP A 53 9.72 5.44 11.09
C ASP A 53 9.97 4.50 9.89
N LEU A 54 11.19 4.53 9.33
CA LEU A 54 11.51 3.81 8.10
C LEU A 54 12.14 2.44 8.33
N VAL A 55 12.98 2.25 9.35
CA VAL A 55 13.66 0.96 9.57
C VAL A 55 12.68 -0.21 9.78
N PRO A 56 11.62 -0.09 10.61
CA PRO A 56 10.64 -1.17 10.76
C PRO A 56 9.94 -1.53 9.44
N LEU A 57 9.63 -0.53 8.60
CA LEU A 57 8.98 -0.73 7.30
C LEU A 57 9.91 -1.43 6.29
N LEU A 58 11.19 -1.04 6.27
CA LEU A 58 12.20 -1.69 5.42
C LEU A 58 12.42 -3.15 5.83
N ILE A 59 12.42 -3.43 7.14
CA ILE A 59 12.50 -4.78 7.67
C ILE A 59 11.28 -5.60 7.25
N GLN A 60 10.07 -5.06 7.44
CA GLN A 60 8.82 -5.72 7.04
C GLN A 60 8.75 -6.02 5.53
N GLU A 61 9.28 -5.14 4.68
CA GLU A 61 9.27 -5.37 3.23
C GLU A 61 10.29 -6.45 2.82
N ASN A 62 11.45 -6.52 3.49
CA ASN A 62 12.59 -7.32 3.02
C ASN A 62 12.87 -8.60 3.82
N TYR A 63 12.29 -8.82 5.00
CA TYR A 63 12.63 -9.97 5.86
C TYR A 63 12.46 -11.33 5.15
N ILE A 64 11.50 -11.44 4.23
CA ILE A 64 11.21 -12.66 3.45
C ILE A 64 12.36 -13.00 2.49
N ASN A 65 13.04 -11.96 1.97
CA ASN A 65 14.14 -12.13 1.03
C ASN A 65 15.39 -12.71 1.71
N TYR A 66 15.56 -12.55 3.02
CA TYR A 66 16.76 -13.05 3.69
C TYR A 66 16.70 -14.56 3.95
N ARG A 67 17.83 -15.25 3.75
CA ARG A 67 17.98 -16.65 4.11
C ARG A 67 18.69 -16.74 5.48
N PRO A 68 18.03 -17.33 6.50
CA PRO A 68 18.67 -17.73 7.75
C PRO A 68 20.01 -18.44 7.53
N SER A 69 21.06 -18.00 8.22
CA SER A 69 22.34 -18.73 8.26
C SER A 69 22.25 -20.02 9.08
N SER A 70 21.28 -20.11 9.99
CA SER A 70 20.98 -21.29 10.81
C SER A 70 20.28 -22.43 10.05
N VAL A 71 19.75 -22.15 8.86
CA VAL A 71 19.05 -23.16 8.05
C VAL A 71 20.02 -23.73 7.00
N SER A 72 20.38 -25.01 7.20
CA SER A 72 21.22 -25.77 6.27
C SER A 72 20.67 -25.78 4.84
N LYS A 73 21.53 -26.09 3.86
CA LYS A 73 21.15 -26.23 2.44
C LYS A 73 20.18 -27.39 2.20
N ASP A 74 20.21 -28.40 3.06
CA ASP A 74 19.50 -29.68 2.88
C ASP A 74 18.17 -29.75 3.63
N ASP A 75 17.73 -28.64 4.24
CA ASP A 75 16.42 -28.58 4.89
C ASP A 75 15.32 -28.39 3.83
N ASN A 76 14.22 -29.14 3.96
CA ASN A 76 13.06 -29.14 3.05
C ASN A 76 12.26 -27.81 3.04
N GLY A 77 12.89 -26.68 3.39
CA GLY A 77 12.28 -25.37 3.51
C GLY A 77 11.42 -25.15 4.76
N VAL A 78 11.07 -26.22 5.48
CA VAL A 78 10.17 -26.17 6.65
C VAL A 78 10.75 -25.32 7.77
N LYS A 79 12.03 -25.45 8.12
CA LYS A 79 12.62 -24.61 9.18
C LYS A 79 12.66 -23.16 8.77
N ARG A 80 12.98 -22.87 7.49
CA ARG A 80 12.92 -21.49 6.97
C ARG A 80 11.51 -20.91 7.10
N MET A 81 10.49 -21.68 6.73
CA MET A 81 9.10 -21.25 6.81
C MET A 81 8.69 -20.95 8.25
N ASN A 82 9.07 -21.78 9.22
CA ASN A 82 8.82 -21.52 10.64
C ASN A 82 9.51 -20.24 11.13
N LEU A 83 10.75 -19.98 10.72
CA LEU A 83 11.47 -18.75 11.08
C LEU A 83 10.81 -17.50 10.47
N LEU A 84 10.30 -17.59 9.24
CA LEU A 84 9.54 -16.52 8.61
C LEU A 84 8.20 -16.28 9.32
N ALA A 85 7.52 -17.34 9.76
CA ALA A 85 6.27 -17.23 10.51
C ALA A 85 6.48 -16.51 11.86
N HIS A 86 7.52 -16.89 12.61
CA HIS A 86 7.87 -16.19 13.86
C HIS A 86 8.31 -14.74 13.64
N ALA A 87 9.02 -14.46 12.54
CA ALA A 87 9.33 -13.09 12.16
C ALA A 87 8.08 -12.26 11.89
N ALA A 88 7.09 -12.82 11.19
CA ALA A 88 5.82 -12.16 10.92
C ALA A 88 5.03 -11.89 12.21
N GLU A 89 5.01 -12.85 13.14
CA GLU A 89 4.38 -12.69 14.47
C GLU A 89 5.04 -11.54 15.26
N SER A 90 6.36 -11.53 15.34
CA SER A 90 7.13 -10.47 16.02
C SER A 90 6.89 -9.08 15.41
N ILE A 91 6.82 -8.98 14.08
CA ILE A 91 6.48 -7.72 13.39
C ILE A 91 5.07 -7.26 13.76
N GLY A 92 4.12 -8.20 13.87
CA GLY A 92 2.76 -7.93 14.33
C GLY A 92 2.71 -7.38 15.76
N ASP A 93 3.44 -8.00 16.69
CA ASP A 93 3.56 -7.51 18.07
C ASP A 93 4.19 -6.12 18.12
N GLY A 94 5.21 -5.89 17.28
CA GLY A 94 5.83 -4.58 17.11
C GLY A 94 4.85 -3.50 16.63
N ASP A 95 3.92 -3.84 15.74
CA ASP A 95 2.87 -2.91 15.28
C ASP A 95 1.88 -2.57 16.40
N ILE A 96 1.49 -3.54 17.23
CA ILE A 96 0.65 -3.29 18.42
C ILE A 96 1.32 -2.28 19.35
N ILE A 97 2.63 -2.44 19.61
CA ILE A 97 3.40 -1.51 20.44
C ILE A 97 3.53 -0.14 19.75
N ASN A 98 3.75 -0.12 18.44
CA ASN A 98 3.83 1.12 17.67
C ASN A 98 2.52 1.91 17.74
N VAL A 99 1.36 1.24 17.71
CA VAL A 99 0.06 1.89 17.98
C VAL A 99 0.05 2.53 19.36
N GLN A 100 0.58 1.86 20.40
CA GLN A 100 0.63 2.45 21.75
C GLN A 100 1.51 3.71 21.79
N ILE A 101 2.68 3.65 21.14
CA ILE A 101 3.60 4.78 21.06
C ILE A 101 2.95 5.97 20.34
N ARG A 102 2.40 5.75 19.14
CA ARG A 102 1.88 6.83 18.29
C ARG A 102 0.54 7.39 18.78
N ARG A 103 -0.36 6.52 19.24
CA ARG A 103 -1.72 6.92 19.66
C ARG A 103 -1.74 7.51 21.06
N TYR A 104 -0.98 6.95 21.99
CA TYR A 104 -0.98 7.37 23.40
C TYR A 104 0.28 8.13 23.82
N ARG A 105 1.21 8.40 22.88
CA ARG A 105 2.46 9.14 23.11
C ARG A 105 3.36 8.50 24.17
N GLN A 106 3.31 7.17 24.28
CA GLN A 106 4.12 6.39 25.23
C GLN A 106 5.52 6.11 24.68
N TRP A 107 6.34 7.17 24.52
CA TRP A 107 7.70 7.05 23.97
C TRP A 107 8.65 6.17 24.78
N GLN A 108 8.32 5.91 26.05
CA GLN A 108 9.06 4.95 26.90
C GLN A 108 9.06 3.53 26.32
N LEU A 109 8.08 3.18 25.48
CA LEU A 109 8.00 1.89 24.82
C LEU A 109 8.82 1.81 23.53
N SER A 110 9.49 2.89 23.10
CA SER A 110 10.23 2.93 21.83
C SER A 110 11.22 1.78 21.70
N GLN A 111 12.11 1.60 22.68
CA GLN A 111 13.12 0.53 22.67
C GLN A 111 12.47 -0.84 22.58
N THR A 112 11.38 -1.06 23.33
CA THR A 112 10.61 -2.31 23.27
C THR A 112 10.03 -2.52 21.88
N GLY A 113 9.42 -1.49 21.28
CA GLY A 113 8.86 -1.53 19.94
C GLY A 113 9.90 -1.83 18.87
N ALA A 114 11.09 -1.24 18.96
CA ALA A 114 12.19 -1.54 18.05
C ALA A 114 12.73 -2.96 18.21
N VAL A 115 12.81 -3.46 19.45
CA VAL A 115 13.19 -4.86 19.68
C VAL A 115 12.17 -5.81 19.04
N THR A 116 10.88 -5.60 19.27
CA THR A 116 9.83 -6.48 18.73
C THR A 116 9.68 -6.38 17.22
N SER A 117 9.77 -5.18 16.63
CA SER A 117 9.57 -4.97 15.19
C SER A 117 10.82 -5.24 14.35
N CYS A 118 11.99 -4.82 14.81
CA CYS A 118 13.24 -4.86 14.05
C CYS A 118 14.16 -6.02 14.47
N ILE A 119 14.16 -6.35 15.76
CA ILE A 119 15.09 -7.33 16.36
C ILE A 119 14.28 -8.58 16.73
N ILE A 120 13.68 -9.23 15.73
CA ILE A 120 12.76 -10.37 15.85
C ILE A 120 13.07 -11.25 17.07
N LEU A 121 12.11 -11.35 18.00
CA LEU A 121 12.27 -12.01 19.28
C LEU A 121 11.05 -12.89 19.57
N SER A 122 11.13 -14.19 19.24
CA SER A 122 10.41 -15.28 19.94
C SER A 122 10.73 -16.66 19.32
N PRO A 123 10.81 -17.81 20.04
CA PRO A 123 10.95 -18.07 21.49
C PRO A 123 12.31 -18.77 21.84
N PRO A 124 12.64 -18.99 23.13
CA PRO A 124 13.85 -19.73 23.56
C PRO A 124 13.84 -21.19 23.04
N PRO A 125 14.99 -21.76 22.62
CA PRO A 125 16.35 -21.49 23.07
C PRO A 125 17.30 -21.00 21.96
N SER A 126 17.00 -19.91 21.25
CA SER A 126 17.98 -19.32 20.32
C SER A 126 17.84 -17.80 20.18
N PRO A 127 18.95 -17.04 20.07
CA PRO A 127 18.93 -15.59 20.17
C PRO A 127 18.31 -14.91 18.93
N SER A 128 17.27 -14.12 19.16
CA SER A 128 17.01 -12.74 18.67
C SER A 128 17.71 -12.26 17.39
N ALA A 129 16.94 -11.87 16.37
CA ALA A 129 17.39 -11.29 15.08
C ALA A 129 18.48 -12.07 14.32
N ALA A 130 19.05 -13.11 14.92
CA ALA A 130 20.01 -14.03 14.37
C ALA A 130 19.34 -15.16 13.58
N LEU A 131 18.01 -15.15 13.54
CA LEU A 131 17.23 -16.16 12.84
C LEU A 131 17.18 -15.88 11.34
N LEU A 132 17.15 -14.62 10.89
CA LEU A 132 17.12 -14.30 9.45
C LEU A 132 18.42 -13.71 8.92
N HIS A 133 19.45 -13.53 9.75
CA HIS A 133 20.73 -13.02 9.24
C HIS A 133 21.30 -13.98 8.20
N GLY A 134 21.78 -13.43 7.09
CA GLY A 134 22.42 -14.23 6.06
C GLY A 134 22.24 -13.64 4.67
N GLN A 135 22.43 -14.49 3.67
CA GLN A 135 22.42 -14.04 2.29
C GLN A 135 20.99 -13.71 1.83
N ARG A 136 20.80 -12.50 1.31
CA ARG A 136 19.57 -12.13 0.61
C ARG A 136 19.38 -13.01 -0.64
N LYS A 137 18.17 -13.51 -0.82
CA LYS A 137 17.71 -14.27 -1.98
C LYS A 137 16.63 -13.48 -2.73
N ILE A 138 16.71 -13.62 -4.04
CA ILE A 138 15.73 -13.09 -4.98
C ILE A 138 14.54 -14.06 -5.00
N LEU A 139 13.31 -13.55 -4.90
CA LEU A 139 12.09 -14.38 -4.90
C LEU A 139 11.45 -14.45 -6.30
N GLY A 140 11.64 -13.42 -7.13
CA GLY A 140 11.14 -13.39 -8.51
C GLY A 140 12.26 -13.32 -9.56
N GLN A 141 12.02 -13.88 -10.75
CA GLN A 141 12.98 -13.72 -11.86
C GLN A 141 13.13 -12.22 -12.21
N GLY A 142 14.37 -11.74 -12.30
CA GLY A 142 14.69 -10.35 -12.67
C GLY A 142 14.65 -9.32 -11.54
N GLU A 143 14.38 -9.73 -10.29
CA GLU A 143 14.44 -8.80 -9.16
C GLU A 143 15.90 -8.43 -8.81
N ARG A 144 16.13 -7.15 -8.52
CA ARG A 144 17.45 -6.65 -8.11
C ARG A 144 17.78 -7.10 -6.69
N ASN A 145 19.05 -7.42 -6.44
CA ASN A 145 19.50 -7.95 -5.15
C ASN A 145 19.86 -6.86 -4.12
N PHE A 146 18.97 -5.90 -3.89
CA PHE A 146 19.10 -4.88 -2.85
C PHE A 146 17.80 -4.71 -2.08
N ASN A 147 17.85 -4.10 -0.90
CA ASN A 147 16.68 -3.85 -0.09
C ASN A 147 15.72 -2.90 -0.78
N ARG A 148 14.47 -3.35 -0.95
CA ARG A 148 13.41 -2.52 -1.50
C ARG A 148 12.96 -1.51 -0.46
N PHE A 149 12.61 -0.32 -0.90
CA PHE A 149 11.89 0.62 -0.05
C PHE A 149 10.51 0.05 0.31
N GLY A 150 10.02 0.35 1.51
CA GLY A 150 8.73 -0.14 1.99
C GLY A 150 7.58 0.31 1.09
N GLY A 151 6.87 -0.64 0.46
CA GLY A 151 5.73 -0.34 -0.40
C GLY A 151 4.50 0.14 0.37
N TRP A 152 4.51 0.00 1.69
CA TRP A 152 3.40 0.34 2.57
C TRP A 152 3.00 1.82 2.50
N LEU A 153 3.95 2.75 2.44
CA LEU A 153 3.63 4.19 2.38
C LEU A 153 2.82 4.57 1.15
N GLY A 154 3.21 4.04 -0.01
CA GLY A 154 2.48 4.23 -1.26
C GLY A 154 1.08 3.60 -1.18
N LYS A 155 0.99 2.36 -0.71
CA LYS A 155 -0.28 1.63 -0.54
C LYS A 155 -1.22 2.34 0.44
N ASN A 156 -0.70 2.88 1.54
CA ASN A 156 -1.47 3.63 2.53
C ASN A 156 -2.04 4.92 1.93
N SER A 157 -1.24 5.64 1.13
CA SER A 157 -1.71 6.82 0.38
C SER A 157 -2.81 6.44 -0.63
N THR A 158 -2.61 5.37 -1.41
CA THR A 158 -3.62 4.86 -2.35
C THR A 158 -4.91 4.45 -1.64
N MET A 159 -4.79 3.75 -0.49
CA MET A 159 -5.94 3.39 0.34
C MET A 159 -6.71 4.63 0.80
N GLY A 160 -6.02 5.64 1.33
CA GLY A 160 -6.63 6.90 1.76
C GLY A 160 -7.31 7.65 0.61
N LYS A 161 -6.68 7.70 -0.57
CA LYS A 161 -7.31 8.26 -1.78
C LYS A 161 -8.59 7.52 -2.14
N ASN A 162 -8.54 6.18 -2.20
CA ASN A 162 -9.68 5.36 -2.57
C ASN A 162 -10.84 5.48 -1.55
N LEU A 163 -10.54 5.62 -0.25
CA LEU A 163 -11.57 5.86 0.77
C LEU A 163 -12.26 7.21 0.60
N ARG A 164 -11.53 8.27 0.25
CA ARG A 164 -12.14 9.59 -0.03
C ARG A 164 -13.03 9.54 -1.27
N LEU A 165 -12.56 8.89 -2.34
CA LEU A 165 -13.37 8.71 -3.55
C LEU A 165 -14.64 7.88 -3.27
N LEU A 166 -14.54 6.87 -2.42
CA LEU A 166 -15.69 6.09 -1.98
C LEU A 166 -16.67 6.91 -1.13
N GLU A 167 -16.16 7.82 -0.29
CA GLU A 167 -16.97 8.77 0.47
C GLU A 167 -17.74 9.71 -0.46
N ASP A 168 -17.08 10.27 -1.47
CA ASP A 168 -17.73 11.14 -2.46
C ASP A 168 -18.87 10.38 -3.14
N VAL A 169 -18.62 9.15 -3.62
CA VAL A 169 -19.65 8.28 -4.19
C VAL A 169 -20.81 8.09 -3.19
N HIS A 170 -20.51 7.74 -1.94
CA HIS A 170 -21.51 7.50 -0.91
C HIS A 170 -22.41 8.71 -0.66
N VAL A 171 -21.85 9.92 -0.53
CA VAL A 171 -22.61 11.16 -0.34
C VAL A 171 -23.55 11.44 -1.51
N HIS A 172 -23.11 11.18 -2.74
CA HIS A 172 -23.95 11.35 -3.93
C HIS A 172 -25.08 10.33 -4.03
N PHE A 173 -24.84 9.08 -3.62
CA PHE A 173 -25.91 8.08 -3.47
C PHE A 173 -26.96 8.51 -2.44
N LEU A 174 -26.52 9.02 -1.29
CA LEU A 174 -27.42 9.53 -0.26
C LEU A 174 -28.25 10.74 -0.74
N ALA A 175 -27.65 11.63 -1.53
CA ALA A 175 -28.31 12.81 -2.07
C ALA A 175 -29.26 12.52 -3.25
N SER A 176 -29.22 11.31 -3.81
CA SER A 176 -30.00 10.94 -4.99
C SER A 176 -31.52 10.91 -4.74
N ARG A 177 -32.31 11.21 -5.78
CA ARG A 177 -33.77 11.41 -5.71
C ARG A 177 -34.57 10.14 -5.39
N GLU A 178 -33.99 8.96 -5.58
CA GLU A 178 -34.60 7.67 -5.20
C GLU A 178 -34.63 7.41 -3.68
N SER A 179 -33.98 8.26 -2.87
CA SER A 179 -34.10 8.22 -1.41
C SER A 179 -35.36 8.92 -0.89
N SER A 180 -36.01 9.78 -1.68
CA SER A 180 -37.00 10.74 -1.18
C SER A 180 -38.37 10.75 -1.88
N SER A 181 -38.54 10.08 -3.03
CA SER A 181 -39.85 9.97 -3.65
C SER A 181 -39.93 8.77 -4.58
N ASP A 182 -40.42 7.62 -4.10
CA ASP A 182 -41.43 6.82 -4.81
C ASP A 182 -41.83 5.58 -4.00
N SER A 183 -43.14 5.42 -3.84
CA SER A 183 -43.83 4.34 -3.15
C SER A 183 -43.79 3.02 -3.93
N THR A 184 -42.62 2.58 -4.37
CA THR A 184 -42.42 1.28 -5.04
C THR A 184 -41.64 0.33 -4.10
N PRO A 185 -42.27 -0.72 -3.54
CA PRO A 185 -41.68 -1.54 -2.49
C PRO A 185 -40.39 -2.29 -2.86
N GLY A 186 -39.99 -2.35 -4.13
CA GLY A 186 -38.80 -3.11 -4.58
C GLY A 186 -37.48 -2.32 -4.61
N ILE A 187 -37.53 -1.00 -4.81
CA ILE A 187 -36.34 -0.15 -5.03
C ILE A 187 -35.92 0.57 -3.73
N VAL A 188 -36.89 0.87 -2.84
CA VAL A 188 -36.67 1.54 -1.54
C VAL A 188 -35.79 0.72 -0.59
N TYR A 189 -35.79 -0.61 -0.69
CA TYR A 189 -34.88 -1.44 0.11
C TYR A 189 -33.42 -1.30 -0.34
N MET A 190 -33.15 -1.01 -1.62
CA MET A 190 -31.79 -0.77 -2.10
C MET A 190 -31.27 0.61 -1.71
N SER A 191 -32.08 1.67 -1.83
CA SER A 191 -31.64 3.03 -1.47
C SER A 191 -31.44 3.21 0.03
N ASN A 192 -32.33 2.65 0.85
CA ASN A 192 -32.12 2.64 2.30
C ASN A 192 -30.94 1.75 2.70
N PHE A 193 -30.76 0.54 2.15
CA PHE A 193 -29.63 -0.33 2.54
C PHE A 193 -28.26 0.21 2.06
N MET A 194 -28.19 0.84 0.88
CA MET A 194 -27.01 1.56 0.37
C MET A 194 -26.58 2.74 1.26
N ALA A 195 -27.50 3.28 2.07
CA ALA A 195 -27.24 4.40 2.97
C ALA A 195 -26.51 4.02 4.28
N HIS A 196 -26.41 2.73 4.63
CA HIS A 196 -25.99 2.33 5.98
C HIS A 196 -24.48 2.21 6.18
N SER A 197 -23.68 1.96 5.12
CA SER A 197 -22.24 1.76 5.27
C SER A 197 -21.46 1.87 3.95
N ARG A 198 -20.31 2.56 4.03
CA ARG A 198 -19.34 2.71 2.92
C ARG A 198 -18.75 1.37 2.51
N GLU A 199 -18.59 0.48 3.49
CA GLU A 199 -18.08 -0.86 3.31
C GLU A 199 -19.03 -1.71 2.45
N THR A 200 -20.34 -1.61 2.67
CA THR A 200 -21.38 -2.26 1.85
C THR A 200 -21.38 -1.73 0.42
N LEU A 201 -21.24 -0.41 0.22
CA LEU A 201 -21.11 0.16 -1.12
C LEU A 201 -19.92 -0.42 -1.89
N ARG A 202 -18.77 -0.54 -1.23
CA ARG A 202 -17.55 -1.09 -1.84
C ARG A 202 -17.68 -2.58 -2.19
N VAL A 203 -18.23 -3.39 -1.28
CA VAL A 203 -18.22 -4.86 -1.42
C VAL A 203 -19.35 -5.35 -2.32
N ASP A 204 -20.56 -4.83 -2.12
CA ASP A 204 -21.77 -5.42 -2.73
C ASP A 204 -22.23 -4.63 -3.96
N TYR A 205 -22.19 -3.29 -3.89
CA TYR A 205 -22.83 -2.46 -4.90
C TYR A 205 -21.89 -1.98 -6.00
N PHE A 206 -20.59 -1.82 -5.72
CA PHE A 206 -19.64 -1.30 -6.69
C PHE A 206 -19.59 -2.12 -7.99
N ASN A 207 -19.66 -3.45 -7.89
CA ASN A 207 -19.67 -4.32 -9.08
C ASN A 207 -20.96 -4.16 -9.89
N ILE A 208 -22.11 -4.07 -9.22
CA ILE A 208 -23.42 -3.89 -9.87
C ILE A 208 -23.47 -2.53 -10.57
N LEU A 209 -22.94 -1.48 -9.92
CA LEU A 209 -22.81 -0.14 -10.49
C LEU A 209 -21.97 -0.13 -11.75
N LEU A 210 -20.79 -0.75 -11.70
CA LEU A 210 -19.93 -0.87 -12.87
C LEU A 210 -20.65 -1.59 -14.00
N ARG A 211 -21.30 -2.73 -13.75
CA ARG A 211 -22.07 -3.45 -14.77
C ARG A 211 -23.18 -2.61 -15.39
N ARG A 212 -23.93 -1.86 -14.57
CA ARG A 212 -24.99 -0.97 -15.07
C ARG A 212 -24.46 0.18 -15.93
N LEU A 213 -23.24 0.65 -15.68
CA LEU A 213 -22.57 1.65 -16.51
C LEU A 213 -21.95 1.05 -17.79
N THR A 214 -21.40 -0.17 -17.71
CA THR A 214 -20.65 -0.78 -18.82
C THR A 214 -21.48 -1.64 -19.77
N ASP A 215 -22.51 -2.34 -19.27
CA ASP A 215 -23.33 -3.25 -20.07
C ASP A 215 -24.09 -2.52 -21.19
N PRO A 216 -24.69 -1.33 -20.97
CA PRO A 216 -25.36 -0.61 -22.05
C PRO A 216 -24.43 -0.24 -23.20
N LEU A 217 -23.17 0.11 -22.90
CA LEU A 217 -22.13 0.45 -23.89
C LEU A 217 -21.73 -0.76 -24.75
N ARG A 218 -21.93 -1.98 -24.25
CA ARG A 218 -21.63 -3.20 -24.97
C ARG A 218 -22.78 -3.67 -25.87
N THR A 219 -24.02 -3.48 -25.43
CA THR A 219 -25.19 -4.12 -26.06
C THR A 219 -26.00 -3.20 -26.98
N PHE A 220 -26.06 -1.90 -26.70
CA PHE A 220 -26.90 -0.97 -27.46
C PHE A 220 -26.12 -0.23 -28.55
N SER A 221 -26.86 0.41 -29.45
CA SER A 221 -26.29 1.39 -30.37
C SER A 221 -25.77 2.60 -29.58
N LYS A 222 -24.80 3.28 -30.18
CA LYS A 222 -24.05 4.40 -29.60
C LYS A 222 -24.93 5.44 -28.87
N ASP A 223 -25.92 6.01 -29.55
CA ASP A 223 -26.73 7.11 -29.01
C ASP A 223 -27.68 6.64 -27.89
N GLU A 224 -28.22 5.42 -28.03
CA GLU A 224 -29.09 4.84 -27.00
C GLU A 224 -28.31 4.41 -25.76
N ALA A 225 -27.08 3.92 -25.93
CA ALA A 225 -26.22 3.50 -24.84
C ALA A 225 -25.80 4.69 -23.98
N VAL A 226 -25.36 5.78 -24.61
CA VAL A 226 -24.97 7.01 -23.91
C VAL A 226 -26.14 7.59 -23.15
N LYS A 227 -27.31 7.70 -23.81
CA LYS A 227 -28.52 8.24 -23.16
C LYS A 227 -28.89 7.46 -21.90
N LYS A 228 -28.85 6.12 -21.94
CA LYS A 228 -29.14 5.26 -20.78
C LYS A 228 -28.11 5.41 -19.65
N VAL A 229 -26.83 5.54 -19.99
CA VAL A 229 -25.77 5.73 -18.99
C VAL A 229 -25.87 7.10 -18.33
N VAL A 230 -26.07 8.16 -19.12
CA VAL A 230 -26.22 9.53 -18.61
C VAL A 230 -27.47 9.64 -17.75
N GLU A 231 -28.61 9.08 -18.18
CA GLU A 231 -29.84 9.06 -17.37
C GLU A 231 -29.64 8.33 -16.03
N PHE A 232 -28.92 7.20 -16.03
CA PHE A 232 -28.57 6.49 -14.80
C PHE A 232 -27.61 7.31 -13.91
N MET A 233 -26.61 7.97 -14.50
CA MET A 233 -25.69 8.83 -13.76
C MET A 233 -26.38 10.07 -13.19
N ASP A 234 -27.34 10.66 -13.89
CA ASP A 234 -28.17 11.76 -13.42
C ASP A 234 -29.08 11.33 -12.27
N THR A 235 -29.65 10.12 -12.35
CA THR A 235 -30.52 9.55 -11.29
C THR A 235 -29.80 9.51 -9.94
N TYR A 236 -28.53 9.08 -9.94
CA TYR A 236 -27.70 8.97 -8.74
C TYR A 236 -26.76 10.16 -8.51
N THR A 237 -26.89 11.25 -9.28
CA THR A 237 -26.00 12.43 -9.22
C THR A 237 -24.51 12.10 -9.34
N LEU A 238 -24.17 11.05 -10.10
CA LEU A 238 -22.80 10.53 -10.23
C LEU A 238 -21.93 11.33 -11.20
N ILE A 239 -22.52 12.22 -12.01
CA ILE A 239 -21.79 13.07 -12.96
C ILE A 239 -20.78 13.98 -12.25
N SER A 240 -21.11 14.46 -11.06
CA SER A 240 -20.21 15.26 -10.22
C SER A 240 -19.14 14.45 -9.49
N VAL A 241 -19.22 13.11 -9.53
CA VAL A 241 -18.27 12.25 -8.82
C VAL A 241 -17.04 11.97 -9.68
N VAL A 242 -15.94 12.64 -9.37
CA VAL A 242 -14.65 12.50 -10.04
C VAL A 242 -14.20 11.04 -10.16
N ALA A 243 -14.45 10.21 -9.14
CA ALA A 243 -14.08 8.80 -9.14
C ALA A 243 -14.83 7.97 -10.19
N VAL A 244 -16.14 8.17 -10.29
CA VAL A 244 -17.00 7.46 -11.25
C VAL A 244 -16.69 7.95 -12.65
N ARG A 245 -16.48 9.26 -12.80
CA ARG A 245 -16.01 9.87 -14.04
C ARG A 245 -14.67 9.25 -14.49
N ASP A 246 -13.64 9.25 -13.65
CA ASP A 246 -12.31 8.77 -14.03
C ASP A 246 -12.30 7.23 -14.27
N ALA A 247 -13.08 6.45 -13.51
CA ALA A 247 -13.24 5.01 -13.74
C ALA A 247 -14.03 4.72 -15.03
N PHE A 248 -15.06 5.52 -15.31
CA PHE A 248 -15.79 5.49 -16.57
C PHE A 248 -14.84 5.82 -17.72
N PHE A 249 -14.04 6.89 -17.62
CA PHE A 249 -13.03 7.25 -18.61
C PHE A 249 -11.97 6.17 -18.82
N ALA A 250 -11.49 5.52 -17.77
CA ALA A 250 -10.50 4.46 -17.89
C ALA A 250 -11.09 3.21 -18.58
N CYS A 251 -12.32 2.83 -18.23
CA CYS A 251 -13.04 1.74 -18.89
C CYS A 251 -13.36 2.10 -20.36
N TRP A 252 -13.72 3.36 -20.62
CA TRP A 252 -13.95 3.94 -21.93
C TRP A 252 -12.69 3.96 -22.80
N LEU A 253 -11.53 4.34 -22.25
CA LEU A 253 -10.22 4.27 -22.92
C LEU A 253 -9.80 2.83 -23.22
N SER A 254 -10.12 1.88 -22.34
CA SER A 254 -9.84 0.46 -22.57
C SER A 254 -10.75 -0.16 -23.63
N MET A 255 -11.97 0.35 -23.81
CA MET A 255 -12.84 -0.07 -24.92
C MET A 255 -12.39 0.55 -26.25
N LEU A 256 -11.83 1.77 -26.21
CA LEU A 256 -11.27 2.47 -27.37
C LEU A 256 -10.12 1.70 -28.06
N THR A 257 -9.33 0.92 -27.31
CA THR A 257 -8.27 0.09 -27.91
C THR A 257 -8.78 -1.08 -28.74
N ASP A 258 -10.06 -1.47 -28.56
CA ASP A 258 -10.70 -2.59 -29.25
C ASP A 258 -11.66 -2.15 -30.38
N PHE A 259 -11.86 -0.84 -30.62
CA PHE A 259 -12.78 -0.32 -31.65
C PHE A 259 -12.06 0.43 -32.79
N PRO A 260 -12.57 0.35 -34.04
CA PRO A 260 -11.97 1.03 -35.19
C PRO A 260 -12.11 2.56 -35.11
N TYR A 261 -11.11 3.24 -35.70
CA TYR A 261 -10.80 4.69 -35.61
C TYR A 261 -11.98 5.65 -35.88
N GLU A 262 -12.96 5.26 -36.71
CA GLU A 262 -14.17 6.06 -37.00
C GLU A 262 -15.11 6.23 -35.79
N ARG A 263 -14.89 5.48 -34.70
CA ARG A 263 -15.64 5.65 -33.44
C ARG A 263 -14.94 6.56 -32.43
N CYS A 264 -13.75 7.08 -32.72
CA CYS A 264 -13.01 8.02 -31.86
C CYS A 264 -13.56 9.46 -31.92
N ASP A 265 -14.11 9.91 -33.05
CA ASP A 265 -14.68 11.27 -33.15
C ASP A 265 -15.99 11.41 -32.35
N PHE A 266 -16.76 10.32 -32.28
CA PHE A 266 -17.96 10.16 -31.44
C PHE A 266 -17.70 10.34 -29.93
N ILE A 267 -16.43 10.24 -29.53
CA ILE A 267 -16.02 10.22 -28.12
C ILE A 267 -15.69 11.63 -27.62
N CYS A 268 -15.22 12.53 -28.49
CA CYS A 268 -15.14 13.95 -28.17
C CYS A 268 -16.52 14.57 -27.95
N GLU A 269 -17.55 14.11 -28.65
CA GLU A 269 -18.92 14.65 -28.57
C GLU A 269 -19.57 14.40 -27.19
N ILE A 270 -19.40 13.19 -26.62
CA ILE A 270 -19.93 12.84 -25.29
C ILE A 270 -19.24 13.61 -24.17
N ALA A 271 -17.92 13.84 -24.27
CA ALA A 271 -17.20 14.68 -23.33
C ALA A 271 -17.69 16.14 -23.38
N THR A 272 -18.09 16.60 -24.56
CA THR A 272 -18.61 17.94 -24.79
C THR A 272 -20.06 18.09 -24.29
N GLU A 273 -20.92 17.08 -24.49
CA GLU A 273 -22.32 17.08 -24.01
C GLU A 273 -22.42 16.92 -22.48
N ALA A 274 -21.53 16.11 -21.88
CA ALA A 274 -21.46 15.95 -20.43
C ALA A 274 -20.83 17.17 -19.70
N LYS A 275 -20.50 18.26 -20.42
CA LYS A 275 -19.80 19.45 -19.92
C LYS A 275 -18.57 19.11 -19.08
N ILE A 276 -17.69 18.28 -19.65
CA ILE A 276 -16.37 17.94 -19.10
C ILE A 276 -15.37 19.05 -19.43
#